data_AF-A0AAW0ET76-F1
#
_entry.id   AF-A0AAW0ET76-F1
#
_cell.length_a   1.000
_cell.length_b   1.000
_cell.length_c   1.000
_cell.angle_alpha   90.00
_cell.angle_beta   90.00
_cell.angle_gamma   90.00
#
_symmetry.space_group_name_H-M   'P 1'
#
loop_
_entity.id
_entity.type
_entity.pdbx_description
1 polymer ?
#
loop_
_entity_poly.entity_id
_entity_poly.type
_entity_poly.pdbx_seq_one_letter_code
_entity_poly.pdbx_strand_id
1 'polypeptide(L)'
;MGCNSSKTKAPPANVVSKEADEFYKLATTERHPVAQKLLEEWVQFVDAHARRNAGDPTAAQAYAHRPKEVWADTVNRPVTHRSVDYVGKMFLEYIKRDLSQRGWGGNFDYKVAGVAKQGFLKANANIDAASSDVPEVVLWEVKIHYDSSGAS
;
A
#
# COMPACT_ATOMS: atom_id res chain seq x y z
N MET A 1 30.10 -22.53 -34.46
CA MET A 1 30.54 -22.01 -33.14
C MET A 1 30.32 -20.50 -33.17
N GLY A 2 29.36 -19.86 -32.51
CA GLY A 2 28.54 -20.24 -31.35
C GLY A 2 28.62 -19.09 -30.33
N CYS A 3 27.51 -18.35 -30.17
CA CYS A 3 27.17 -17.40 -29.09
C CYS A 3 27.66 -15.94 -29.21
N ASN A 4 26.76 -15.08 -29.71
CA ASN A 4 26.77 -13.63 -29.53
C ASN A 4 26.01 -13.24 -28.24
N SER A 5 26.68 -12.44 -27.41
CA SER A 5 26.16 -11.33 -26.60
C SER A 5 24.89 -11.57 -25.77
N SER A 6 25.08 -12.04 -24.53
CA SER A 6 24.09 -11.88 -23.46
C SER A 6 23.89 -10.40 -23.15
N LYS A 7 22.77 -9.82 -23.62
CA LYS A 7 22.26 -8.53 -23.11
C LYS A 7 21.73 -8.76 -21.70
N THR A 8 22.58 -8.54 -20.70
CA THR A 8 22.14 -8.37 -19.31
C THR A 8 21.33 -7.08 -19.26
N LYS A 9 19.98 -7.19 -19.32
CA LYS A 9 19.10 -6.09 -18.95
C LYS A 9 19.34 -5.80 -17.47
N ALA A 10 20.11 -4.77 -17.17
CA ALA A 10 20.12 -4.20 -15.83
C ALA A 10 18.67 -3.82 -15.48
N PRO A 11 18.13 -4.26 -14.33
CA PRO A 11 16.84 -3.78 -13.88
C PRO A 11 16.92 -2.25 -13.71
N PRO A 12 15.85 -1.49 -13.99
CA PRO A 12 15.84 -0.05 -13.81
C PRO A 12 15.90 0.28 -12.32
N ALA A 13 17.11 0.34 -11.77
CA ALA A 13 17.38 0.45 -10.34
C ALA A 13 16.91 1.77 -9.70
N ASN A 14 16.45 2.75 -10.49
CA ASN A 14 16.21 4.12 -10.03
C ASN A 14 14.77 4.65 -10.20
N VAL A 15 13.87 3.91 -10.85
CA VAL A 15 12.48 4.38 -11.06
C VAL A 15 11.61 4.03 -9.86
N VAL A 16 11.62 2.76 -9.45
CA VAL A 16 10.87 2.24 -8.29
C VAL A 16 11.28 2.95 -6.99
N SER A 17 12.57 3.30 -6.83
CA SER A 17 13.03 4.00 -5.62
C SER A 17 12.39 5.39 -5.47
N LYS A 18 12.32 6.17 -6.56
CA LYS A 18 11.80 7.55 -6.50
C LYS A 18 10.30 7.58 -6.26
N GLU A 19 9.55 6.66 -6.86
CA GLU A 19 8.08 6.59 -6.71
C GLU A 19 7.67 6.08 -5.33
N ALA A 20 8.43 5.12 -4.76
CA ALA A 20 8.23 4.68 -3.39
C ALA A 20 8.54 5.78 -2.36
N ASP A 21 9.61 6.57 -2.59
CA ASP A 21 9.96 7.72 -1.74
C ASP A 21 8.87 8.82 -1.82
N GLU A 22 8.26 9.00 -2.99
CA GLU A 22 7.19 9.97 -3.21
C GLU A 22 5.91 9.63 -2.41
N PHE A 23 5.50 8.36 -2.33
CA PHE A 23 4.39 7.98 -1.45
C PHE A 23 4.67 8.35 0.01
N TYR A 24 5.88 8.04 0.49
CA TYR A 24 6.25 8.34 1.86
C TYR A 24 6.24 9.86 2.13
N LYS A 25 6.68 10.67 1.16
CA LYS A 25 6.59 12.13 1.20
C LYS A 25 5.15 12.63 1.22
N LEU A 26 4.26 12.06 0.39
CA LEU A 26 2.82 12.36 0.38
C LEU A 26 2.19 12.09 1.76
N ALA A 27 2.52 10.96 2.38
CA ALA A 27 1.98 10.60 3.69
C ALA A 27 2.56 11.46 4.83
N THR A 28 3.87 11.74 4.84
CA THR A 28 4.52 12.34 6.01
C THR A 28 4.71 13.86 5.93
N THR A 29 5.22 14.34 4.79
CA THR A 29 5.64 15.74 4.61
C THR A 29 4.47 16.57 4.10
N GLU A 30 3.86 16.13 3.00
CA GLU A 30 2.70 16.81 2.44
C GLU A 30 1.43 16.54 3.25
N ARG A 31 1.43 15.44 4.02
CA ARG A 31 0.33 14.99 4.88
C ARG A 31 -0.98 14.97 4.09
N HIS A 32 -0.94 14.29 2.95
CA HIS A 32 -2.13 14.01 2.16
C HIS A 32 -3.02 13.05 2.96
N PRO A 33 -4.29 13.40 3.26
CA PRO A 33 -5.11 12.64 4.21
C PRO A 33 -5.26 11.15 3.86
N VAL A 34 -5.52 10.85 2.58
CA VAL A 34 -5.65 9.46 2.13
C VAL A 34 -4.32 8.70 2.21
N ALA A 35 -3.19 9.33 1.88
CA ALA A 35 -1.87 8.68 1.94
C ALA A 35 -1.47 8.38 3.39
N GLN A 36 -1.74 9.32 4.31
CA GLN A 36 -1.53 9.12 5.74
C GLN A 36 -2.30 7.91 6.24
N LYS A 37 -3.59 7.84 5.92
CA LYS A 37 -4.44 6.77 6.43
C LYS A 37 -4.09 5.42 5.81
N LEU A 38 -3.66 5.42 4.54
CA LEU A 38 -3.19 4.23 3.86
C LEU A 38 -1.87 3.70 4.44
N LEU A 39 -0.93 4.59 4.75
CA LEU A 39 0.32 4.22 5.43
C LEU A 39 0.04 3.70 6.84
N GLU A 40 -0.86 4.32 7.60
CA GLU A 40 -1.22 3.88 8.95
C GLU A 40 -1.77 2.45 8.96
N GLU A 41 -2.73 2.15 8.09
CA GLU A 41 -3.33 0.82 7.99
C GLU A 41 -2.32 -0.23 7.50
N TRP A 42 -1.39 0.15 6.61
CA TRP A 42 -0.28 -0.73 6.20
C TRP A 42 0.67 -1.04 7.35
N VAL A 43 1.10 -0.03 8.10
CA VAL A 43 2.03 -0.21 9.22
C VAL A 43 1.41 -1.07 10.32
N GLN A 44 0.12 -0.90 10.60
CA GLN A 44 -0.60 -1.73 11.57
C GLN A 44 -0.68 -3.19 11.12
N PHE A 45 -0.92 -3.45 9.83
CA PHE A 45 -0.88 -4.79 9.27
C PHE A 45 0.50 -5.44 9.46
N VAL A 46 1.54 -4.72 9.04
CA VAL A 46 2.92 -5.19 9.13
C VAL A 46 3.31 -5.48 10.59
N ASP A 47 2.97 -4.60 11.52
CA ASP A 47 3.25 -4.79 12.95
C ASP A 47 2.53 -6.01 13.51
N ALA A 48 1.25 -6.18 13.20
CA ALA A 48 0.47 -7.34 13.62
C ALA A 48 1.08 -8.66 13.13
N HIS A 49 1.55 -8.68 11.88
CA HIS A 49 2.24 -9.84 11.31
C HIS A 49 3.63 -10.08 11.93
N ALA A 50 4.40 -9.02 12.18
CA ALA A 50 5.68 -9.13 12.86
C ALA A 50 5.52 -9.71 14.28
N ARG A 51 4.52 -9.24 15.04
CA ARG A 51 4.20 -9.74 16.38
C ARG A 51 3.71 -11.18 16.38
N ARG A 52 2.87 -11.57 15.41
CA ARG A 52 2.48 -12.96 15.19
C ARG A 52 3.70 -13.85 15.00
N ASN A 53 4.61 -13.44 14.11
CA ASN A 53 5.83 -14.20 13.82
C ASN A 53 6.78 -14.27 15.02
N ALA A 54 6.73 -13.29 15.93
CA ALA A 54 7.45 -13.31 17.20
C ALA A 54 6.76 -14.15 18.30
N GLY A 55 5.65 -14.82 18.00
CA GLY A 55 4.95 -15.72 18.94
C GLY A 55 3.72 -15.12 19.63
N ASP A 56 3.24 -13.95 19.22
CA ASP A 56 2.00 -13.33 19.70
C ASP A 56 0.87 -13.49 18.66
N PRO A 57 0.14 -14.62 18.64
CA PRO A 57 -0.93 -14.85 17.67
C PRO A 57 -2.14 -13.92 17.87
N THR A 58 -2.25 -13.26 19.03
CA THR A 58 -3.38 -12.37 19.34
C THR A 58 -3.32 -11.08 18.52
N ALA A 59 -2.12 -10.63 18.13
CA ALA A 59 -1.93 -9.42 17.34
C ALA A 59 -2.54 -9.54 15.93
N ALA A 60 -2.34 -10.68 15.26
CA ALA A 60 -2.94 -10.93 13.95
C ALA A 60 -4.47 -11.08 14.02
N GLN A 61 -5.00 -11.72 15.08
CA GLN A 61 -6.44 -11.81 15.30
C GLN A 61 -7.05 -10.42 15.55
N ALA A 62 -6.42 -9.61 16.40
CA ALA A 62 -6.85 -8.24 16.65
C ALA A 62 -6.89 -7.41 15.37
N TYR A 63 -5.87 -7.54 14.51
CA TYR A 63 -5.85 -6.90 13.20
C TYR A 63 -6.98 -7.39 12.28
N ALA A 64 -7.22 -8.71 12.22
CA ALA A 64 -8.27 -9.28 11.38
C ALA A 64 -9.69 -8.80 11.75
N HIS A 65 -9.91 -8.41 13.00
CA HIS A 65 -11.18 -7.85 13.48
C HIS A 65 -11.32 -6.33 13.28
N ARG A 66 -10.29 -5.64 12.80
CA ARG A 66 -10.37 -4.20 12.55
C ARG A 66 -11.34 -3.87 11.42
N PRO A 67 -11.97 -2.68 11.45
CA PRO A 67 -12.73 -2.18 10.31
C PRO A 67 -11.83 -2.07 9.08
N LYS A 68 -12.23 -2.72 7.98
CA LYS A 68 -11.55 -2.58 6.68
C LYS A 68 -12.01 -1.35 5.91
N GLU A 69 -13.04 -0.66 6.38
CA GLU A 69 -13.53 0.59 5.83
C GLU A 69 -13.27 1.72 6.82
N VAL A 70 -12.51 2.73 6.40
CA VAL A 70 -12.07 3.86 7.23
C VAL A 70 -12.26 5.17 6.49
N TRP A 71 -12.27 6.28 7.21
CA TRP A 71 -12.39 7.63 6.64
C TRP A 71 -11.07 8.38 6.80
N ALA A 72 -10.65 9.08 5.74
CA ALA A 72 -9.59 10.07 5.79
C ALA A 72 -10.16 11.41 6.26
N ASP A 73 -9.42 12.10 7.13
CA ASP A 73 -9.79 13.45 7.58
C ASP A 73 -9.45 14.49 6.52
N THR A 74 -10.43 14.80 5.68
CA THR A 74 -10.32 15.77 4.59
C THR A 74 -10.84 17.16 4.94
N VAL A 75 -11.31 17.39 6.17
CA VAL A 75 -12.03 18.62 6.57
C VAL A 75 -11.19 19.86 6.33
N ASN A 76 -9.91 19.80 6.73
CA ASN A 76 -8.98 20.93 6.61
C ASN A 76 -8.06 20.83 5.38
N ARG A 77 -8.14 19.72 4.64
CA ARG A 77 -7.24 19.36 3.55
C ARG A 77 -8.04 18.66 2.46
N PRO A 78 -8.73 19.43 1.63
CA PRO A 78 -9.59 18.86 0.61
C PRO A 78 -8.74 18.14 -0.45
N VAL A 79 -9.28 17.03 -0.97
CA VAL A 79 -8.60 16.20 -1.98
C VAL A 79 -9.47 16.06 -3.22
N THR A 80 -8.85 15.71 -4.34
CA THR A 80 -9.53 15.38 -5.60
C THR A 80 -9.37 13.90 -5.93
N HIS A 81 -10.29 13.35 -6.73
CA HIS A 81 -10.15 11.96 -7.21
C HIS A 81 -8.82 11.72 -7.91
N ARG A 82 -8.32 12.71 -8.66
CA ARG A 82 -7.02 12.66 -9.32
C ARG A 82 -5.86 12.58 -8.34
N SER A 83 -5.88 13.41 -7.28
CA SER A 83 -4.85 13.35 -6.23
C SER A 83 -4.87 12.00 -5.51
N VAL A 84 -6.04 11.42 -5.29
CA VAL A 84 -6.19 10.11 -4.65
C VAL A 84 -5.75 8.97 -5.56
N ASP A 85 -6.04 9.03 -6.87
CA ASP A 85 -5.50 8.07 -7.85
C ASP A 85 -3.97 8.11 -7.88
N TYR A 86 -3.38 9.31 -7.81
CA TYR A 86 -1.93 9.45 -7.72
C TYR A 86 -1.36 8.81 -6.45
N VAL A 87 -2.00 9.00 -5.29
CA VAL A 87 -1.64 8.32 -4.04
C VAL A 87 -1.68 6.80 -4.21
N GLY A 88 -2.71 6.25 -4.84
CA GLY A 88 -2.82 4.81 -5.09
C GLY A 88 -1.66 4.26 -5.93
N LYS A 89 -1.27 4.97 -7.00
CA LYS A 89 -0.12 4.59 -7.85
C LYS A 89 1.18 4.58 -7.08
N MET A 90 1.45 5.65 -6.33
CA MET A 90 2.70 5.76 -5.58
C MET A 90 2.75 4.72 -4.45
N PHE A 91 1.60 4.45 -3.82
CA PHE A 91 1.50 3.42 -2.78
C PHE A 91 1.80 2.01 -3.30
N LEU A 92 1.36 1.69 -4.52
CA LEU A 92 1.64 0.40 -5.15
C LEU A 92 3.15 0.17 -5.31
N GLU A 93 3.90 1.20 -5.72
CA GLU A 93 5.37 1.12 -5.81
C GLU A 93 6.05 1.08 -4.44
N TYR A 94 5.51 1.82 -3.45
CA TYR A 94 5.95 1.75 -2.06
C TYR A 94 5.82 0.34 -1.47
N ILE A 95 4.65 -0.30 -1.60
CA ILE A 95 4.43 -1.65 -1.07
C ILE A 95 5.33 -2.66 -1.75
N LYS A 96 5.48 -2.62 -3.08
CA LYS A 96 6.38 -3.56 -3.78
C LYS A 96 7.78 -3.51 -3.20
N ARG A 97 8.28 -2.30 -2.91
CA ARG A 97 9.58 -2.10 -2.28
C ARG A 97 9.61 -2.61 -0.83
N ASP A 98 8.61 -2.26 -0.02
CA ASP A 98 8.52 -2.68 1.39
C ASP A 98 8.43 -4.22 1.53
N LEU A 99 7.60 -4.88 0.70
CA LEU A 99 7.51 -6.34 0.63
C LEU A 99 8.87 -6.95 0.25
N SER A 100 9.51 -6.43 -0.80
CA SER A 100 10.82 -6.92 -1.24
C SER A 100 11.88 -6.80 -0.15
N GLN A 101 11.88 -5.71 0.62
CA GLN A 101 12.80 -5.49 1.74
C GLN A 101 12.57 -6.46 2.89
N ARG A 102 11.33 -6.93 3.06
CA ARG A 102 10.95 -7.94 4.07
C ARG A 102 11.17 -9.37 3.61
N GLY A 103 11.57 -9.57 2.35
CA GLY A 103 11.59 -10.90 1.71
C GLY A 103 10.20 -11.49 1.49
N TRP A 104 9.16 -10.64 1.46
CA TRP A 104 7.79 -11.05 1.18
C TRP A 104 7.47 -10.87 -0.31
N GLY A 105 6.64 -11.76 -0.83
CA GLY A 105 6.06 -11.64 -2.16
C GLY A 105 4.61 -11.15 -2.08
N GLY A 106 4.02 -10.88 -3.24
CA GLY A 106 2.59 -10.64 -3.29
C GLY A 106 2.14 -9.88 -4.52
N ASN A 107 0.82 -9.87 -4.70
CA ASN A 107 0.15 -9.06 -5.70
C ASN A 107 -0.64 -7.96 -5.02
N PHE A 108 -0.54 -6.75 -5.55
CA PHE A 108 -1.22 -5.58 -5.02
C PHE A 108 -2.05 -4.92 -6.12
N ASP A 109 -3.24 -4.49 -5.78
CA ASP A 109 -4.13 -3.72 -6.64
C ASP A 109 -4.82 -2.60 -5.87
N TYR A 110 -5.17 -1.53 -6.57
CA TYR A 110 -5.99 -0.47 -6.01
C TYR A 110 -7.04 0.04 -7.01
N LYS A 111 -8.15 0.54 -6.47
CA LYS A 111 -9.23 1.17 -7.24
C LYS A 111 -9.65 2.46 -6.57
N VAL A 112 -9.79 3.51 -7.37
CA VAL A 112 -10.41 4.76 -6.94
C VAL A 112 -11.78 4.89 -7.62
N ALA A 113 -12.80 5.23 -6.83
CA ALA A 113 -14.14 5.52 -7.35
C ALA A 113 -14.81 6.58 -6.50
N GLY A 114 -15.76 7.31 -7.07
CA GLY A 114 -16.47 8.36 -6.34
C GLY A 114 -17.44 9.15 -7.21
N VAL A 115 -18.17 10.02 -6.54
CA VAL A 115 -19.04 11.05 -7.12
C VAL A 115 -18.51 12.43 -6.71
N ALA A 116 -19.06 13.51 -7.25
CA ALA A 116 -18.51 14.87 -7.12
C ALA A 116 -18.08 15.31 -5.70
N LYS A 117 -18.75 14.83 -4.64
CA LYS A 117 -18.50 15.24 -3.24
C LYS A 117 -17.80 14.21 -2.38
N GLN A 118 -17.68 12.96 -2.83
CA GLN A 118 -17.13 11.89 -2.01
C GLN A 118 -16.56 10.78 -2.89
N GLY A 119 -15.49 10.14 -2.42
CA GLY A 119 -14.93 8.98 -3.07
C GLY A 119 -14.36 7.98 -2.08
N PHE A 120 -13.79 6.92 -2.63
CA PHE A 120 -12.99 5.98 -1.88
C PHE A 120 -11.79 5.50 -2.70
N LEU A 121 -10.73 5.15 -2.00
CA LEU A 121 -9.63 4.34 -2.50
C LEU A 121 -9.74 2.97 -1.84
N LYS A 122 -9.93 1.92 -2.62
CA LYS A 122 -9.88 0.54 -2.17
C LYS A 122 -8.53 -0.04 -2.58
N ALA A 123 -7.79 -0.60 -1.63
CA ALA A 123 -6.50 -1.24 -1.84
C ALA A 123 -6.54 -2.67 -1.32
N ASN A 124 -6.00 -3.61 -2.10
CA ASN A 124 -6.01 -5.03 -1.78
C ASN A 124 -4.65 -5.63 -2.07
N ALA A 125 -4.20 -6.53 -1.22
CA ALA A 125 -2.95 -7.26 -1.38
C ALA A 125 -3.12 -8.74 -1.02
N ASN A 126 -2.55 -9.61 -1.85
CA ASN A 126 -2.33 -11.01 -1.53
C ASN A 126 -0.84 -11.15 -1.22
N ILE A 127 -0.50 -11.39 0.04
CA ILE A 127 0.87 -11.30 0.54
C ILE A 127 1.37 -12.70 0.85
N ASP A 128 2.51 -13.05 0.26
CA ASP A 128 3.24 -14.27 0.55
C ASP A 128 4.37 -13.94 1.54
N ALA A 129 4.07 -14.09 2.83
CA ALA A 129 5.02 -13.86 3.91
C ALA A 129 5.80 -15.14 4.18
N ALA A 130 6.80 -15.43 3.32
CA ALA A 130 7.61 -16.66 3.27
C ALA A 130 8.42 -16.98 4.55
N SER A 131 7.73 -17.23 5.65
CA SER A 131 8.32 -17.44 6.98
C SER A 131 7.84 -18.75 7.65
N SER A 132 7.14 -19.61 6.91
CA SER A 132 6.69 -20.91 7.41
C SER A 132 6.80 -21.98 6.31
N ASP A 133 7.01 -23.24 6.71
CA ASP A 133 7.03 -24.42 5.82
C ASP A 133 5.70 -24.61 5.06
N VAL A 134 4.64 -23.92 5.49
CA VAL A 134 3.37 -23.82 4.79
C VAL A 134 3.25 -22.42 4.18
N PRO A 135 3.21 -22.26 2.85
CA PRO A 135 2.96 -20.96 2.23
C PRO A 135 1.57 -20.48 2.63
N GLU A 136 1.51 -19.45 3.46
CA GLU A 136 0.28 -18.81 3.91
C GLU A 136 0.12 -17.50 3.15
N VAL A 137 -0.82 -17.48 2.21
CA VAL A 137 -1.20 -16.24 1.53
C VAL A 137 -2.11 -15.45 2.45
N VAL A 138 -1.64 -14.28 2.86
CA VAL A 138 -2.36 -13.35 3.71
C VAL A 138 -3.09 -12.33 2.85
N LEU A 139 -4.39 -12.17 3.09
CA LEU A 139 -5.21 -11.16 2.40
C LEU A 139 -5.23 -9.86 3.23
N TRP A 140 -4.73 -8.78 2.66
CA TRP A 140 -4.87 -7.43 3.18
C TRP A 140 -5.85 -6.65 2.30
N GLU A 141 -6.82 -5.97 2.92
CA GLU A 141 -7.78 -5.13 2.21
C GLU A 141 -8.13 -3.94 3.08
N VAL A 142 -8.13 -2.74 2.48
CA VAL A 142 -8.60 -1.51 3.10
C VAL A 142 -9.36 -0.66 2.09
N LYS A 143 -10.39 0.04 2.55
CA LYS A 143 -11.17 1.00 1.80
C LYS A 143 -11.22 2.32 2.55
N ILE A 144 -10.56 3.34 2.00
CA ILE A 144 -10.43 4.66 2.59
C ILE A 144 -11.38 5.62 1.90
N HIS A 145 -12.40 6.04 2.62
CA HIS A 145 -13.36 7.06 2.21
C HIS A 145 -12.78 8.47 2.39
N TYR A 146 -13.19 9.40 1.54
CA TYR A 146 -12.76 10.80 1.61
C TYR A 146 -13.83 11.73 1.03
N ASP A 147 -13.90 12.96 1.55
CA ASP A 147 -14.64 14.03 0.91
C ASP A 147 -13.83 14.62 -0.23
N SER A 148 -14.47 14.79 -1.38
CA SER A 148 -13.87 15.36 -2.58
C SER A 148 -14.26 16.83 -2.67
N SER A 149 -13.30 17.71 -2.93
CA SER A 149 -13.57 19.15 -3.12
C SER A 149 -14.20 19.48 -4.48
N GLY A 150 -14.50 18.48 -5.30
CA GLY A 150 -15.16 18.65 -6.59
C GLY A 150 -14.34 19.51 -7.56
N ALA A 151 -13.27 18.95 -8.10
CA ALA A 151 -12.70 19.34 -9.39
C ALA A 151 -11.78 18.19 -9.87
N SER A 152 -12.08 17.66 -11.06
CA SER A 152 -11.32 16.62 -11.75
C SER A 152 -10.09 17.18 -12.46
#